data_AF-A0A3S1K969-F1
#
_entry.id   AF-A0A3S1K969-F1
#
_cell.length_a   1.000
_cell.length_b   1.000
_cell.length_c   1.000
_cell.angle_alpha   90.00
_cell.angle_beta   90.00
_cell.angle_gamma   90.00
#
_symmetry.space_group_name_H-M   'P 1'
#
loop_
_entity.id
_entity.type
_entity.pdbx_description
1 polymer ?
#
loop_
_entity_poly.entity_id
_entity_poly.type
_entity_poly.pdbx_seq_one_letter_code
_entity_poly.pdbx_strand_id
1 'polypeptide(L)'
;VLLLDEVEKAHPDLFNILLQVMDHGKLTDHNGKQIDFRNVILIMTTNAGASDAQRAAIGFGSTKREGDDVEAINRLFTPEFRNRLDAIIPFGSLPVPVIHQVVQKFVMQLEAQLSERGVTFDLSPDAIAWLADKGYDERMGARPLGRVIQEHIKKPLADEVLFGKLKKGGTVRVTVEKKETGETGLKLESLADEAPVKPKKEEPEDSPKARKAAAKKPIAKKAAAQKPEPKGKDGGKRSLVPQLPRKG
;
A
#
# COMPACT_ATOMS: atom_id res chain seq x y z
N VAL A 1 -19.10 -12.35 2.20
CA VAL A 1 -19.55 -11.01 2.63
C VAL A 1 -20.39 -10.44 1.51
N LEU A 2 -21.57 -9.91 1.83
CA LEU A 2 -22.43 -9.17 0.91
C LEU A 2 -22.44 -7.72 1.40
N LEU A 3 -22.02 -6.79 0.55
CA LEU A 3 -22.06 -5.35 0.81
C LEU A 3 -23.18 -4.74 -0.04
N LEU A 4 -24.09 -4.01 0.59
CA LEU A 4 -25.07 -3.15 -0.05
C LEU A 4 -24.74 -1.70 0.32
N ASP A 5 -24.40 -0.89 -0.67
CA ASP A 5 -24.01 0.51 -0.46
C ASP A 5 -25.17 1.47 -0.77
N GLU A 6 -25.19 2.61 -0.07
CA GLU A 6 -26.23 3.64 -0.14
C GLU A 6 -27.67 3.10 -0.09
N VAL A 7 -27.96 2.20 0.86
CA VAL A 7 -29.25 1.48 0.94
C VAL A 7 -30.47 2.41 1.09
N GLU A 8 -30.28 3.67 1.52
CA GLU A 8 -31.32 4.70 1.54
C GLU A 8 -31.88 5.05 0.16
N LYS A 9 -31.16 4.71 -0.93
CA LYS A 9 -31.58 4.95 -2.32
C LYS A 9 -32.29 3.74 -2.95
N ALA A 10 -32.38 2.62 -2.24
CA ALA A 10 -33.04 1.42 -2.73
C ALA A 10 -34.56 1.55 -2.76
N HIS A 11 -35.22 0.78 -3.64
CA HIS A 11 -36.68 0.69 -3.64
C HIS A 11 -37.16 0.00 -2.33
N PRO A 12 -38.27 0.45 -1.71
CA PRO A 12 -38.75 -0.10 -0.44
C PRO A 12 -38.90 -1.62 -0.39
N ASP A 13 -39.24 -2.26 -1.51
CA ASP A 13 -39.36 -3.72 -1.61
C ASP A 13 -38.07 -4.48 -1.30
N LEU A 14 -36.89 -3.84 -1.46
CA LEU A 14 -35.62 -4.45 -1.07
C LEU A 14 -35.58 -4.74 0.43
N PHE A 15 -36.14 -3.86 1.28
CA PHE A 15 -36.16 -4.08 2.72
C PHE A 15 -37.03 -5.29 3.11
N ASN A 16 -38.12 -5.54 2.38
CA ASN A 16 -38.96 -6.73 2.58
C ASN A 16 -38.18 -8.03 2.25
N ILE A 17 -37.41 -8.02 1.17
CA ILE A 17 -36.52 -9.13 0.79
C ILE A 17 -35.42 -9.34 1.83
N LEU A 18 -34.81 -8.26 2.32
CA LEU A 18 -33.77 -8.32 3.33
C LEU A 18 -34.30 -8.81 4.69
N LEU A 19 -35.51 -8.42 5.10
CA LEU A 19 -36.19 -8.99 6.26
C LEU A 19 -36.32 -10.52 6.12
N GLN A 20 -36.83 -11.02 5.00
CA GLN A 20 -36.92 -12.47 4.75
C GLN A 20 -35.55 -13.18 4.87
N VAL A 21 -34.49 -12.56 4.33
CA VAL A 21 -33.13 -13.09 4.40
C VAL A 21 -32.60 -13.13 5.83
N MET A 22 -32.81 -12.07 6.63
CA MET A 22 -32.40 -12.01 8.04
C MET A 22 -33.21 -12.97 8.91
N ASP A 23 -34.50 -13.16 8.63
CA ASP A 23 -35.42 -14.00 9.38
C ASP A 23 -35.22 -15.50 9.18
N HIS A 24 -34.91 -15.92 7.94
CA HIS A 24 -34.89 -17.34 7.56
C HIS A 24 -33.53 -17.83 7.10
N GLY A 25 -32.54 -16.94 6.96
CA GLY A 25 -31.23 -17.26 6.39
C GLY A 25 -31.33 -17.78 4.95
N LYS A 26 -32.41 -17.48 4.24
CA LYS A 26 -32.73 -18.02 2.92
C LYS A 26 -33.52 -17.05 2.06
N LEU A 27 -33.27 -17.07 0.76
CA LEU A 27 -34.07 -16.40 -0.27
C LEU A 27 -34.54 -17.42 -1.30
N THR A 28 -35.77 -17.31 -1.78
CA THR A 28 -36.27 -18.14 -2.88
C THR A 28 -36.36 -17.28 -4.14
N ASP A 29 -35.67 -17.71 -5.20
CA ASP A 29 -35.70 -17.08 -6.51
C ASP A 29 -37.01 -17.37 -7.27
N HIS A 30 -37.33 -16.58 -8.30
CA HIS A 30 -38.50 -16.77 -9.17
C HIS A 30 -38.60 -18.18 -9.79
N ASN A 31 -37.47 -18.86 -10.00
CA ASN A 31 -37.41 -20.24 -10.47
C ASN A 31 -37.62 -21.29 -9.36
N GLY A 32 -38.04 -20.90 -8.15
CA GLY A 32 -38.20 -21.77 -6.99
C GLY A 32 -36.88 -22.23 -6.33
N LYS A 33 -35.73 -21.77 -6.82
CA LYS A 33 -34.41 -22.11 -6.28
C LYS A 33 -34.19 -21.41 -4.93
N GLN A 34 -33.95 -22.19 -3.87
CA GLN A 34 -33.52 -21.65 -2.58
C GLN A 34 -32.03 -21.29 -2.60
N ILE A 35 -31.70 -20.11 -2.11
CA ILE A 35 -30.35 -19.57 -1.89
C ILE A 35 -30.14 -19.48 -0.38
N ASP A 36 -29.00 -19.97 0.11
CA ASP A 36 -28.65 -20.02 1.53
C ASP A 36 -27.76 -18.85 1.93
N PHE A 37 -28.16 -18.11 2.96
CA PHE A 37 -27.48 -16.93 3.49
C PHE A 37 -26.86 -17.18 4.88
N ARG A 38 -26.99 -18.38 5.47
CA ARG A 38 -26.50 -18.67 6.84
C ARG A 38 -24.99 -18.47 7.05
N ASN A 39 -24.21 -18.47 5.97
CA ASN A 39 -22.76 -18.23 5.99
C ASN A 39 -22.37 -16.89 5.34
N VAL A 40 -23.31 -15.93 5.26
CA VAL A 40 -23.10 -14.61 4.64
C VAL A 40 -23.16 -13.52 5.69
N ILE A 41 -22.04 -12.82 5.88
CA ILE A 41 -22.04 -11.52 6.59
C ILE A 41 -22.66 -10.49 5.64
N LEU A 42 -23.83 -9.95 6.01
CA LEU A 42 -24.47 -8.81 5.36
C LEU A 42 -23.93 -7.52 5.98
N ILE A 43 -23.43 -6.62 5.14
CA ILE A 43 -23.01 -5.26 5.51
C ILE A 43 -23.84 -4.29 4.68
N MET A 44 -24.41 -3.30 5.34
CA MET A 44 -25.17 -2.22 4.71
C MET A 44 -24.55 -0.88 5.10
N THR A 45 -24.35 -0.01 4.13
CA THR A 45 -23.89 1.37 4.35
C THR A 45 -24.95 2.36 3.91
N THR A 46 -25.04 3.47 4.64
CA THR A 46 -25.99 4.55 4.36
C THR A 46 -25.38 5.90 4.70
N ASN A 47 -25.70 6.93 3.91
CA ASN A 47 -25.31 8.31 4.20
C ASN A 47 -26.46 9.12 4.85
N ALA A 48 -27.52 8.45 5.30
CA ALA A 48 -28.55 9.06 6.14
C ALA A 48 -27.95 9.60 7.45
N GLY A 49 -28.41 10.76 7.91
CA GLY A 49 -27.83 11.49 9.05
C GLY A 49 -26.69 12.43 8.63
N ALA A 50 -25.71 11.93 7.87
CA ALA A 50 -24.52 12.68 7.47
C ALA A 50 -24.82 14.01 6.72
N SER A 51 -25.94 14.10 5.99
CA SER A 51 -26.36 15.34 5.32
C SER A 51 -26.98 16.37 6.26
N ASP A 52 -27.66 15.94 7.33
CA ASP A 52 -28.26 16.82 8.33
C ASP A 52 -27.21 17.28 9.35
N ALA A 53 -26.29 16.39 9.76
CA ALA A 53 -25.11 16.72 10.55
C ALA A 53 -24.17 17.77 9.90
N GLN A 54 -24.26 17.93 8.56
CA GLN A 54 -23.53 18.96 7.81
C GLN A 54 -24.26 20.31 7.72
N ARG A 55 -25.51 20.43 8.20
CA ARG A 55 -26.19 21.73 8.26
C ARG A 55 -25.66 22.53 9.44
N ALA A 56 -25.14 23.72 9.18
CA ALA A 56 -24.70 24.64 10.22
C ALA A 56 -25.84 24.88 11.22
N ALA A 57 -25.56 24.70 12.51
CA ALA A 57 -26.57 24.84 13.54
C ALA A 57 -26.95 26.32 13.71
N ILE A 58 -28.17 26.67 13.28
CA ILE A 58 -28.69 28.03 13.38
C ILE A 58 -29.06 28.31 14.85
N GLY A 59 -28.16 28.97 15.58
CA GLY A 59 -28.39 29.42 16.94
C GLY A 59 -27.09 29.64 17.72
N PHE A 60 -27.06 30.70 18.54
CA PHE A 60 -25.93 30.99 19.43
C PHE A 60 -25.72 29.84 20.42
N GLY A 61 -24.63 29.07 20.25
CA GLY A 61 -24.15 28.10 21.25
C GLY A 61 -24.36 26.61 20.96
N SER A 62 -24.81 26.21 19.76
CA SER A 62 -24.96 24.77 19.43
C SER A 62 -23.74 24.21 18.69
N THR A 63 -22.72 23.83 19.45
CA THR A 63 -21.63 22.97 18.98
C THR A 63 -22.19 21.60 18.64
N LYS A 64 -22.07 21.17 17.36
CA LYS A 64 -22.25 19.80 16.82
C LYS A 64 -23.40 18.98 17.46
N ARG A 65 -24.56 18.88 16.79
CA ARG A 65 -25.73 18.13 17.27
C ARG A 65 -25.46 16.62 17.36
N GLU A 66 -25.02 16.16 18.53
CA GLU A 66 -24.97 14.74 18.85
C GLU A 66 -26.40 14.18 18.94
N GLY A 67 -26.80 13.37 17.96
CA GLY A 67 -28.11 12.69 17.94
C GLY A 67 -28.84 12.72 16.59
N ASP A 68 -28.57 13.69 15.71
CA ASP A 68 -29.26 13.83 14.42
C ASP A 68 -29.11 12.55 13.54
N ASP A 69 -27.97 11.86 13.61
CA ASP A 69 -27.74 10.58 12.91
C ASP A 69 -28.69 9.47 13.38
N VAL A 70 -28.91 9.35 14.69
CA VAL A 70 -29.81 8.33 15.26
C VAL A 70 -31.25 8.62 14.87
N GLU A 71 -31.66 9.90 14.85
CA GLU A 71 -32.99 10.28 14.39
C GLU A 71 -33.19 9.98 12.89
N ALA A 72 -32.20 10.29 12.04
CA ALA A 72 -32.26 9.99 10.62
C ALA A 72 -32.37 8.48 10.35
N ILE A 73 -31.58 7.66 11.04
CA ILE A 73 -31.68 6.19 10.99
C ILE A 73 -33.05 5.70 11.48
N ASN A 74 -33.59 6.30 12.55
CA ASN A 74 -34.90 5.93 13.09
C ASN A 74 -36.08 6.28 12.15
N ARG A 75 -35.93 7.33 11.33
CA ARG A 75 -36.89 7.75 10.31
C ARG A 75 -36.80 6.92 9.03
N LEU A 76 -35.59 6.56 8.61
CA LEU A 76 -35.35 5.79 7.38
C LEU A 76 -35.68 4.31 7.53
N PHE A 77 -35.28 3.69 8.64
CA PHE A 77 -35.47 2.26 8.88
C PHE A 77 -36.60 2.01 9.88
N THR A 78 -37.54 1.14 9.52
CA THR A 78 -38.62 0.73 10.41
C THR A 78 -38.07 0.08 11.68
N PRO A 79 -38.79 0.12 12.81
CA PRO A 79 -38.39 -0.57 14.03
C PRO A 79 -38.18 -2.08 13.80
N GLU A 80 -39.02 -2.69 12.97
CA GLU A 80 -38.89 -4.11 12.58
C GLU A 80 -37.55 -4.40 11.92
N PHE A 81 -37.12 -3.58 10.94
CA PHE A 81 -35.84 -3.75 10.26
C PHE A 81 -34.66 -3.57 11.23
N ARG A 82 -34.70 -2.51 12.05
CA ARG A 82 -33.65 -2.26 13.06
C ARG A 82 -33.52 -3.38 14.09
N ASN A 83 -34.62 -3.99 14.48
CA ASN A 83 -34.64 -5.13 15.40
C ASN A 83 -34.05 -6.43 14.81
N ARG A 84 -33.71 -6.47 13.51
CA ARG A 84 -33.01 -7.59 12.85
C ARG A 84 -31.52 -7.31 12.58
N LEU A 85 -31.01 -6.14 12.96
CA LEU A 85 -29.59 -5.81 12.84
C LEU A 85 -28.85 -6.21 14.13
N ASP A 86 -27.76 -6.96 14.00
CA ASP A 86 -26.90 -7.31 15.14
C ASP A 86 -26.25 -6.07 15.79
N ALA A 87 -25.90 -5.07 14.95
CA ALA A 87 -25.30 -3.82 15.38
C ALA A 87 -25.55 -2.68 14.38
N ILE A 88 -25.67 -1.46 14.88
CA ILE A 88 -25.63 -0.22 14.09
C ILE A 88 -24.36 0.52 14.52
N ILE A 89 -23.44 0.76 13.58
CA ILE A 89 -22.11 1.32 13.85
C ILE A 89 -22.04 2.74 13.27
N PRO A 90 -22.07 3.80 14.10
CA PRO A 90 -21.87 5.17 13.62
C PRO A 90 -20.40 5.41 13.28
N PHE A 91 -20.15 6.09 12.16
CA PHE A 91 -18.81 6.48 11.72
C PHE A 91 -18.62 7.99 11.86
N GLY A 92 -17.79 8.41 12.82
CA GLY A 92 -17.43 9.82 13.01
C GLY A 92 -16.40 10.33 12.01
N SER A 93 -16.17 11.66 12.03
CA SER A 93 -15.11 12.33 11.29
C SER A 93 -13.72 11.74 11.60
N LEU A 94 -12.84 11.66 10.60
CA LEU A 94 -11.48 11.12 10.78
C LEU A 94 -10.60 12.09 11.58
N PRO A 95 -9.97 11.67 12.70
CA PRO A 95 -8.98 12.48 13.40
C PRO A 95 -7.72 12.73 12.56
N VAL A 96 -7.06 13.88 12.76
CA VAL A 96 -5.79 14.25 12.08
C VAL A 96 -4.73 13.13 12.09
N PRO A 97 -4.44 12.44 13.21
CA PRO A 97 -3.50 11.32 13.21
C PRO A 97 -3.89 10.15 12.29
N VAL A 98 -5.19 9.90 12.09
CA VAL A 98 -5.68 8.85 11.19
C VAL A 98 -5.51 9.29 9.74
N ILE A 99 -5.71 10.57 9.42
CA ILE A 99 -5.49 11.12 8.07
C ILE A 99 -4.02 10.99 7.68
N HIS A 100 -3.09 11.26 8.60
CA HIS A 100 -1.65 11.05 8.38
C HIS A 100 -1.33 9.58 8.05
N GLN A 101 -1.95 8.62 8.75
CA GLN A 101 -1.82 7.19 8.43
C GLN A 101 -2.41 6.83 7.05
N VAL A 102 -3.50 7.48 6.62
CA VAL A 102 -4.06 7.29 5.27
C VAL A 102 -3.11 7.86 4.20
N VAL A 103 -2.48 9.02 4.43
CA VAL A 103 -1.41 9.54 3.55
C VAL A 103 -0.27 8.52 3.45
N GLN A 104 0.25 8.06 4.59
CA GLN A 104 1.34 7.08 4.63
C GLN A 104 1.00 5.78 3.89
N LYS A 105 -0.23 5.28 4.02
CA LYS A 105 -0.72 4.12 3.23
C LYS A 105 -0.66 4.37 1.72
N PHE A 106 -1.10 5.54 1.25
CA PHE A 106 -1.02 5.87 -0.18
C PHE A 106 0.43 6.03 -0.67
N VAL A 107 1.32 6.51 0.19
CA VAL A 107 2.76 6.62 -0.07
C VAL A 107 3.40 5.24 -0.21
N MET A 108 3.15 4.31 0.71
CA MET A 108 3.63 2.92 0.60
C MET A 108 3.11 2.21 -0.67
N GLN A 109 1.88 2.50 -1.09
CA GLN A 109 1.33 1.99 -2.36
C GLN A 109 2.05 2.59 -3.58
N LEU A 110 2.47 3.85 -3.52
CA LEU A 110 3.23 4.51 -4.57
C LEU A 110 4.69 4.02 -4.62
N GLU A 111 5.34 3.88 -3.46
CA GLU A 111 6.69 3.30 -3.32
C GLU A 111 6.75 1.90 -3.93
N ALA A 112 5.76 1.04 -3.66
CA ALA A 112 5.67 -0.27 -4.28
C ALA A 112 5.65 -0.18 -5.82
N GLN A 113 4.80 0.69 -6.39
CA GLN A 113 4.68 0.91 -7.84
C GLN A 113 5.95 1.51 -8.48
N LEU A 114 6.73 2.30 -7.72
CA LEU A 114 7.98 2.91 -8.18
C LEU A 114 9.18 1.97 -8.05
N SER A 115 9.18 1.08 -7.05
CA SER A 115 10.24 0.09 -6.85
C SER A 115 10.37 -0.89 -8.02
N GLU A 116 9.26 -1.26 -8.67
CA GLU A 116 9.24 -2.05 -9.91
C GLU A 116 10.00 -1.38 -11.07
N ARG A 117 10.21 -0.06 -11.00
CA ARG A 117 10.93 0.74 -11.99
C ARG A 117 12.32 1.18 -11.53
N GLY A 118 12.79 0.67 -10.38
CA GLY A 118 14.06 1.08 -9.78
C GLY A 118 14.06 2.52 -9.25
N VAL A 119 12.89 3.08 -8.92
CA VAL A 119 12.77 4.43 -8.36
C VAL A 119 12.50 4.34 -6.86
N THR A 120 13.40 4.90 -6.06
CA THR A 120 13.21 5.12 -4.63
C THR A 120 12.41 6.39 -4.42
N PHE A 121 11.41 6.37 -3.54
CA PHE A 121 10.58 7.52 -3.21
C PHE A 121 10.69 7.82 -1.71
N ASP A 122 10.89 9.09 -1.38
CA ASP A 122 11.06 9.59 -0.01
C ASP A 122 10.19 10.84 0.18
N LEU A 123 9.26 10.79 1.12
CA LEU A 123 8.33 11.89 1.42
C LEU A 123 8.64 12.47 2.80
N SER A 124 8.94 13.77 2.87
CA SER A 124 9.22 14.42 4.14
C SER A 124 7.98 14.44 5.06
N PRO A 125 8.16 14.44 6.40
CA PRO A 125 7.05 14.57 7.35
C PRO A 125 6.20 15.83 7.11
N ASP A 126 6.82 16.95 6.74
CA ASP A 126 6.13 18.20 6.41
C ASP A 126 5.22 18.03 5.19
N ALA A 127 5.64 17.26 4.20
CA ALA A 127 4.84 16.97 3.02
C ALA A 127 3.67 16.02 3.32
N ILE A 128 3.81 15.11 4.31
CA ILE A 128 2.69 14.32 4.83
C ILE A 128 1.64 15.23 5.48
N ALA A 129 2.07 16.17 6.33
CA ALA A 129 1.17 17.14 6.96
C ALA A 129 0.47 18.02 5.90
N TRP A 130 1.21 18.55 4.93
CA TRP A 130 0.66 19.36 3.84
C TRP A 130 -0.39 18.61 3.00
N LEU A 131 -0.15 17.32 2.71
CA LEU A 131 -1.13 16.47 2.03
C LEU A 131 -2.37 16.22 2.88
N ALA A 132 -2.21 15.99 4.18
CA ALA A 132 -3.31 15.80 5.12
C ALA A 132 -4.18 17.06 5.20
N ASP A 133 -3.58 18.23 5.42
CA ASP A 133 -4.29 19.51 5.51
C ASP A 133 -5.03 19.87 4.22
N LYS A 134 -4.42 19.63 3.04
CA LYS A 134 -5.02 19.97 1.75
C LYS A 134 -6.01 18.93 1.23
N GLY A 135 -5.85 17.67 1.63
CA GLY A 135 -6.65 16.54 1.16
C GLY A 135 -7.75 16.07 2.12
N TYR A 136 -7.85 16.68 3.29
CA TYR A 136 -8.94 16.48 4.24
C TYR A 136 -10.02 17.55 4.10
N ASP A 137 -11.26 17.10 4.19
CA ASP A 137 -12.45 17.92 4.35
C ASP A 137 -13.32 17.20 5.40
N GLU A 138 -13.76 17.88 6.46
CA GLU A 138 -14.58 17.24 7.49
C GLU A 138 -15.88 16.62 6.93
N ARG A 139 -16.40 17.17 5.82
CA ARG A 139 -17.63 16.72 5.14
C ARG A 139 -17.40 15.56 4.17
N MET A 140 -16.22 15.46 3.55
CA MET A 140 -15.87 14.40 2.59
C MET A 140 -14.87 13.38 3.15
N GLY A 141 -14.40 13.56 4.39
CA GLY A 141 -13.33 12.77 4.99
C GLY A 141 -12.03 12.82 4.17
N ALA A 142 -11.35 11.67 4.10
CA ALA A 142 -10.13 11.52 3.29
C ALA A 142 -10.42 11.20 1.80
N ARG A 143 -11.65 11.33 1.30
CA ARG A 143 -11.98 11.08 -0.12
C ARG A 143 -11.20 12.01 -1.08
N PRO A 144 -11.01 13.33 -0.81
CA PRO A 144 -10.23 14.21 -1.69
C PRO A 144 -8.74 13.87 -1.75
N LEU A 145 -8.20 13.26 -0.69
CA LEU A 145 -6.77 12.97 -0.51
C LEU A 145 -6.16 12.20 -1.69
N GLY A 146 -6.86 11.20 -2.20
CA GLY A 146 -6.41 10.43 -3.38
C GLY A 146 -6.25 11.29 -4.63
N ARG A 147 -7.09 12.31 -4.80
CA ARG A 147 -6.97 13.29 -5.90
C ARG A 147 -5.79 14.23 -5.67
N VAL A 148 -5.61 14.76 -4.45
CA VAL A 148 -4.48 15.64 -4.11
C VAL A 148 -3.15 14.93 -4.36
N ILE A 149 -3.02 13.67 -3.95
CA ILE A 149 -1.83 12.83 -4.23
C ILE A 149 -1.68 12.55 -5.73
N GLN A 150 -2.77 12.29 -6.46
CA GLN A 150 -2.72 12.08 -7.91
C GLN A 150 -2.23 13.33 -8.65
N GLU A 151 -2.71 14.52 -8.27
CA GLU A 151 -2.40 15.78 -8.94
C GLU A 151 -1.02 16.34 -8.57
N HIS A 152 -0.62 16.29 -7.29
CA HIS A 152 0.63 16.90 -6.83
C HIS A 152 1.84 15.94 -6.77
N ILE A 153 1.62 14.62 -6.78
CA ILE A 153 2.71 13.64 -6.70
C ILE A 153 2.74 12.74 -7.94
N LYS A 154 1.65 11.99 -8.22
CA LYS A 154 1.69 10.98 -9.30
C LYS A 154 1.85 11.57 -10.70
N LYS A 155 1.23 12.73 -11.00
CA LYS A 155 1.40 13.41 -12.29
C LYS A 155 2.86 13.85 -12.53
N PRO A 156 3.50 14.69 -11.68
CA PRO A 156 4.91 15.06 -11.87
C PRO A 156 5.87 13.86 -11.94
N LEU A 157 5.65 12.83 -11.11
CA LEU A 157 6.45 11.62 -11.15
C LEU A 157 6.32 10.84 -12.47
N ALA A 158 5.11 10.76 -13.04
CA ALA A 158 4.89 10.06 -14.30
C ALA A 158 5.70 10.70 -15.44
N ASP A 159 5.72 12.03 -15.51
CA ASP A 159 6.50 12.75 -16.51
C ASP A 159 8.02 12.55 -16.32
N GLU A 160 8.52 12.62 -15.08
CA GLU A 160 9.93 12.36 -14.75
C GLU A 160 10.36 10.91 -15.01
N VAL A 161 9.48 9.92 -14.84
CA VAL A 161 9.75 8.49 -15.08
C VAL A 161 9.65 8.12 -16.57
N LEU A 162 8.79 8.77 -17.34
CA LEU A 162 8.62 8.49 -18.78
C LEU A 162 9.64 9.25 -19.66
N PHE A 163 9.88 10.52 -19.32
CA PHE A 163 10.62 11.47 -20.16
C PHE A 163 11.78 12.16 -19.45
N GLY A 164 11.70 12.33 -18.12
CA GLY A 164 12.70 13.04 -17.32
C GLY A 164 13.84 12.17 -16.77
N LYS A 165 14.35 12.57 -15.60
CA LYS A 165 15.61 12.06 -15.05
C LYS A 165 15.51 10.63 -14.50
N LEU A 166 14.31 10.19 -14.14
CA LEU A 166 14.05 8.91 -13.47
C LEU A 166 13.85 7.73 -14.43
N LYS A 167 14.00 7.95 -15.74
CA LYS A 167 13.77 6.95 -16.80
C LYS A 167 14.64 5.68 -16.66
N LYS A 168 15.72 5.73 -15.88
CA LYS A 168 16.63 4.60 -15.61
C LYS A 168 16.63 4.16 -14.14
N GLY A 169 15.67 4.63 -13.34
CA GLY A 169 15.73 4.57 -11.88
C GLY A 169 16.32 5.86 -11.28
N GLY A 170 16.49 5.86 -9.95
CA GLY A 170 16.97 7.00 -9.16
C GLY A 170 16.19 7.18 -7.87
N THR A 171 16.40 8.32 -7.20
CA THR A 171 15.70 8.68 -5.97
C THR A 171 14.91 9.98 -6.16
N VAL A 172 13.67 10.01 -5.70
CA VAL A 172 12.87 11.24 -5.58
C VAL A 172 12.66 11.57 -4.12
N ARG A 173 13.03 12.78 -3.74
CA ARG A 173 12.67 13.37 -2.45
C ARG A 173 11.58 14.41 -2.66
N VAL A 174 10.53 14.37 -1.83
CA VAL A 174 9.41 15.32 -1.88
C VAL A 174 9.39 16.14 -0.60
N THR A 175 9.50 17.46 -0.74
CA THR A 175 9.53 18.45 0.36
C THR A 175 8.43 19.50 0.17
N VAL A 176 8.16 20.28 1.22
CA VAL A 176 7.28 21.46 1.15
C VAL A 176 8.13 22.70 0.89
N GLU A 177 7.74 23.49 -0.11
CA GLU A 177 8.33 24.80 -0.41
C GLU A 177 7.24 25.87 -0.34
N LYS A 178 7.60 27.07 0.12
CA LYS A 178 6.69 28.22 0.16
C LYS A 178 6.90 29.05 -1.09
N LYS A 179 5.87 29.16 -1.93
CA LYS A 179 5.93 29.94 -3.17
C LYS A 179 5.88 31.43 -2.89
N GLU A 180 6.36 32.22 -3.84
CA GLU A 180 6.33 33.69 -3.79
C GLU A 180 4.90 34.26 -3.67
N THR A 181 3.88 33.50 -4.10
CA THR A 181 2.45 33.82 -3.94
C THR A 181 1.94 33.66 -2.49
N GLY A 182 2.78 33.21 -1.55
CA GLY A 182 2.41 32.92 -0.16
C GLY A 182 1.86 31.52 0.07
N GLU A 183 1.45 30.81 -0.98
CA GLU A 183 0.96 29.42 -0.92
C GLU A 183 2.10 28.42 -0.68
N THR A 184 1.85 27.41 0.13
CA THR A 184 2.73 26.24 0.27
C THR A 184 2.44 25.23 -0.86
N GLY A 185 3.50 24.59 -1.38
CA GLY A 185 3.39 23.56 -2.41
C GLY A 185 4.43 22.47 -2.25
N LEU A 186 4.20 21.33 -2.90
CA LEU A 186 5.19 20.25 -2.94
C LEU A 186 6.24 20.51 -4.02
N LYS A 187 7.50 20.31 -3.65
CA LYS A 187 8.66 20.30 -4.53
C LYS A 187 9.15 18.86 -4.66
N LEU A 188 9.38 18.40 -5.88
CA LEU A 188 9.95 17.08 -6.16
C LEU A 188 11.38 17.26 -6.64
N GLU A 189 12.34 16.74 -5.89
CA GLU A 189 13.76 16.76 -6.24
C GLU A 189 14.14 15.36 -6.74
N SER A 190 14.29 15.23 -8.07
CA SER A 190 14.71 13.99 -8.73
C SER A 190 16.24 13.92 -8.88
N LEU A 191 16.83 12.94 -8.21
CA LEU A 191 18.23 12.54 -8.32
C LEU A 191 18.27 11.27 -9.18
N ALA A 192 18.83 11.36 -10.38
CA ALA A 192 19.07 10.17 -11.20
C ALA A 192 20.23 9.35 -10.62
N ASP A 193 20.09 8.01 -10.63
CA ASP A 193 21.25 7.15 -10.45
C ASP A 193 22.11 7.22 -11.72
N GLU A 194 23.11 8.10 -11.73
CA GLU A 194 24.19 7.97 -12.70
C GLU A 194 24.90 6.63 -12.48
N ALA A 195 25.05 5.88 -13.57
CA ALA A 195 25.71 4.59 -13.56
C ALA A 195 27.10 4.69 -12.88
N PRO A 196 27.50 3.69 -12.09
CA PRO A 196 28.63 3.83 -11.17
C PRO A 196 29.87 4.31 -11.91
N VAL A 197 30.47 5.38 -11.38
CA VAL A 197 31.78 5.87 -11.81
C VAL A 197 32.74 4.68 -11.77
N LYS A 198 33.08 4.16 -12.96
CA LYS A 198 34.08 3.09 -13.06
C LYS A 198 35.32 3.58 -12.33
N PRO A 199 35.86 2.85 -11.33
CA PRO A 199 37.06 3.30 -10.64
C PRO A 199 38.13 3.53 -11.69
N LYS A 200 38.59 4.78 -11.76
CA LYS A 200 39.57 5.24 -12.74
C LYS A 200 40.80 4.37 -12.52
N LYS A 201 41.12 3.53 -13.51
CA LYS A 201 42.23 2.59 -13.42
C LYS A 201 43.50 3.43 -13.37
N GLU A 202 44.12 3.53 -12.20
CA GLU A 202 45.42 4.16 -12.05
C GLU A 202 46.41 3.33 -12.88
N GLU A 203 46.93 3.93 -13.94
CA GLU A 203 48.11 3.42 -14.63
C GLU A 203 49.33 3.88 -13.81
N PRO A 204 50.12 2.96 -13.21
CA PRO A 204 51.32 3.36 -12.49
C PRO A 204 52.44 3.64 -13.49
N GLU A 205 52.73 4.93 -13.73
CA GLU A 205 53.95 5.33 -14.44
C GLU A 205 55.20 5.19 -13.55
N ASP A 206 56.17 4.48 -14.13
CA ASP A 206 57.63 4.65 -14.03
C ASP A 206 58.44 4.38 -12.73
N SER A 207 58.78 3.09 -12.55
CA SER A 207 60.14 2.51 -12.35
C SER A 207 61.08 2.98 -11.21
N PRO A 208 62.17 2.23 -10.90
CA PRO A 208 63.39 2.20 -11.72
C PRO A 208 64.06 0.83 -11.95
N LYS A 209 64.98 0.80 -12.93
CA LYS A 209 65.74 -0.38 -13.41
C LYS A 209 66.91 -0.75 -12.49
N ALA A 210 67.20 -2.06 -12.35
CA ALA A 210 68.52 -2.58 -11.96
C ALA A 210 68.98 -3.71 -12.91
N ARG A 211 70.30 -3.85 -13.13
CA ARG A 211 70.91 -4.69 -14.19
C ARG A 211 71.55 -5.98 -13.68
N LYS A 212 71.28 -7.08 -14.41
CA LYS A 212 72.13 -8.26 -14.75
C LYS A 212 73.23 -8.78 -13.79
N ALA A 213 73.11 -10.08 -13.43
CA ALA A 213 74.11 -11.18 -13.54
C ALA A 213 73.62 -12.39 -12.69
N ALA A 214 73.95 -13.67 -12.87
CA ALA A 214 74.48 -14.52 -13.94
C ALA A 214 74.43 -15.99 -13.39
N ALA A 215 74.27 -16.97 -14.26
CA ALA A 215 73.90 -18.37 -13.98
C ALA A 215 74.71 -19.19 -12.95
N LYS A 216 74.06 -20.23 -12.38
CA LYS A 216 74.57 -21.62 -12.38
C LYS A 216 73.42 -22.64 -12.38
N LYS A 217 73.69 -23.85 -12.89
CA LYS A 217 72.72 -24.91 -13.26
C LYS A 217 73.28 -26.29 -12.80
N PRO A 218 72.63 -27.44 -13.09
CA PRO A 218 71.86 -28.26 -12.16
C PRO A 218 72.57 -29.57 -11.73
N ILE A 219 71.94 -30.38 -10.88
CA ILE A 219 72.15 -31.83 -10.86
C ILE A 219 70.83 -32.57 -10.57
N ALA A 220 70.73 -33.87 -10.87
CA ALA A 220 69.45 -34.57 -11.04
C ALA A 220 69.51 -36.09 -10.76
N LYS A 221 68.33 -36.76 -10.82
CA LYS A 221 68.06 -38.22 -10.79
C LYS A 221 68.12 -38.87 -9.39
N LYS A 222 67.39 -39.97 -9.07
CA LYS A 222 66.50 -40.88 -9.86
C LYS A 222 65.65 -41.79 -8.92
N ALA A 223 64.52 -42.31 -9.42
CA ALA A 223 63.95 -43.67 -9.21
C ALA A 223 63.52 -44.15 -7.77
N ALA A 224 62.56 -45.07 -7.58
CA ALA A 224 61.49 -45.60 -8.46
C ALA A 224 60.39 -46.36 -7.65
N ALA A 225 59.18 -46.39 -8.23
CA ALA A 225 58.10 -47.40 -8.21
C ALA A 225 57.91 -48.42 -7.05
N GLN A 226 56.65 -48.60 -6.61
CA GLN A 226 55.80 -49.72 -7.08
C GLN A 226 54.30 -49.56 -6.69
N LYS A 227 53.41 -50.23 -7.45
CA LYS A 227 51.96 -50.38 -7.25
C LYS A 227 51.67 -51.89 -7.05
N PRO A 228 50.56 -52.33 -6.44
CA PRO A 228 49.36 -52.56 -7.25
C PRO A 228 47.99 -52.33 -6.54
N GLU A 229 46.92 -52.33 -7.34
CA GLU A 229 45.51 -52.44 -6.91
C GLU A 229 45.04 -53.92 -7.03
N PRO A 230 43.81 -54.29 -6.60
CA PRO A 230 42.66 -54.18 -7.53
C PRO A 230 41.26 -53.85 -6.93
N LYS A 231 40.51 -53.03 -7.68
CA LYS A 231 39.05 -53.08 -8.02
C LYS A 231 37.97 -53.44 -6.96
N GLY A 232 36.94 -52.59 -6.86
CA GLY A 232 35.61 -52.93 -6.32
C GLY A 232 34.54 -51.83 -6.47
N LYS A 233 33.71 -51.92 -7.52
CA LYS A 233 32.72 -50.94 -8.05
C LYS A 233 31.57 -50.46 -7.15
N ASP A 234 30.98 -49.32 -7.59
CA ASP A 234 29.59 -48.82 -7.43
C ASP A 234 29.07 -48.55 -5.98
N GLY A 235 28.25 -47.53 -5.70
CA GLY A 235 27.68 -46.46 -6.53
C GLY A 235 26.41 -45.88 -5.85
N GLY A 236 26.06 -44.61 -6.08
CA GLY A 236 24.71 -44.10 -5.76
C GLY A 236 24.53 -43.21 -4.50
N LYS A 237 24.58 -41.89 -4.75
CA LYS A 237 23.90 -40.76 -4.07
C LYS A 237 22.94 -41.09 -2.91
N ARG A 238 23.10 -40.37 -1.78
CA ARG A 238 22.01 -40.09 -0.82
C ARG A 238 21.69 -38.60 -0.77
N SER A 239 20.45 -38.25 -1.05
CA SER A 239 19.84 -36.97 -0.68
C SER A 239 19.36 -37.03 0.78
N LEU A 240 19.45 -35.90 1.49
CA LEU A 240 18.88 -35.75 2.84
C LEU A 240 18.23 -34.36 2.96
N VAL A 241 16.89 -34.34 2.94
CA VAL A 241 16.07 -33.18 3.30
C VAL A 241 15.39 -33.51 4.63
N PRO A 242 15.64 -32.77 5.72
CA PRO A 242 14.93 -32.97 6.98
C PRO A 242 13.52 -32.35 6.95
N GLN A 243 12.50 -33.08 7.41
CA GLN A 243 11.15 -32.56 7.66
C GLN A 243 10.95 -32.23 9.15
N LEU A 244 10.15 -31.21 9.45
CA LEU A 244 9.76 -30.85 10.83
C LEU A 244 8.63 -31.78 11.35
N PRO A 245 8.60 -32.08 12.67
CA PRO A 245 7.56 -32.91 13.28
C PRO A 245 6.29 -32.11 13.64
N ARG A 246 5.12 -32.76 13.55
CA ARG A 246 3.88 -32.32 14.19
C ARG A 246 3.71 -32.98 15.57
N LYS A 247 3.33 -32.19 16.56
CA LYS A 247 2.59 -32.54 17.78
C LYS A 247 1.51 -31.46 17.96
N GLY A 248 0.35 -31.71 18.52
CA GLY A 248 -0.23 -32.97 19.02
C GLY A 248 -1.66 -32.69 19.44
#